data_AF-G0H3F3-F1
#
_entry.id   AF-G0H3F3-F1
#
_cell.length_a   1.000
_cell.length_b   1.000
_cell.length_c   1.000
_cell.angle_alpha   90.00
_cell.angle_beta   90.00
_cell.angle_gamma   90.00
#
_symmetry.space_group_name_H-M   'P 1'
#
loop_
_entity.id
_entity.type
_entity.pdbx_description
1 polymer ?
#
loop_
_entity_poly.entity_id
_entity_poly.type
_entity_poly.pdbx_seq_one_letter_code
_entity_poly.pdbx_strand_id
1 'polypeptide(L)'
;MEIERLYKKIVELRDNDSDKFQVLSKHIQSMPDDMFEYILKRLEKQIEIVKKYEIEIRPAIDPFVSSELGIYRRLDDLELGELLDYPKCCVESFSETARYGIDSEHLKEIENMEFDEDTYAVILPSGFIPCSINCKKA
;
A
#
# COMPACT_ATOMS: atom_id res chain seq x y z
N MET A 1 -3.80 6.98 2.85
CA MET A 1 -4.74 6.28 1.95
C MET A 1 -6.04 6.07 2.70
N GLU A 2 -7.13 6.60 2.17
CA GLU A 2 -8.48 6.35 2.70
C GLU A 2 -9.01 5.05 2.09
N ILE A 3 -9.50 4.10 2.91
CA ILE A 3 -10.04 2.82 2.41
C ILE A 3 -11.21 3.04 1.43
N GLU A 4 -11.98 4.12 1.61
CA GLU A 4 -13.02 4.51 0.65
C GLU A 4 -12.48 4.82 -0.75
N ARG A 5 -11.30 5.44 -0.82
CA ARG A 5 -10.65 5.74 -2.10
C ARG A 5 -10.18 4.47 -2.77
N LEU A 6 -9.62 3.53 -2.00
CA LEU A 6 -9.28 2.20 -2.51
C LEU A 6 -10.52 1.49 -3.05
N TYR A 7 -11.63 1.47 -2.28
CA TYR A 7 -12.90 0.90 -2.69
C TYR A 7 -13.39 1.47 -4.04
N LYS A 8 -13.39 2.80 -4.18
CA LYS A 8 -13.81 3.45 -5.44
C LYS A 8 -12.92 3.06 -6.60
N LYS A 9 -11.59 3.11 -6.43
CA LYS A 9 -10.63 2.74 -7.47
C LYS A 9 -10.84 1.29 -7.94
N ILE A 10 -11.05 0.34 -7.04
CA ILE A 10 -11.22 -1.07 -7.47
C ILE A 10 -12.53 -1.30 -8.23
N VAL A 11 -13.61 -0.57 -7.89
CA VAL A 11 -14.87 -0.61 -8.65
C VAL A 11 -14.66 -0.01 -10.03
N GLU A 12 -13.99 1.14 -10.12
CA GLU A 12 -13.66 1.78 -11.41
C GLU A 12 -12.82 0.85 -12.30
N LEU A 13 -11.84 0.14 -11.73
CA LEU A 13 -10.99 -0.82 -12.46
C LEU A 13 -11.72 -2.09 -12.88
N ARG A 14 -12.80 -2.46 -12.18
CA ARG A 14 -13.66 -3.58 -12.58
C ARG A 14 -14.48 -3.23 -13.81
N ASP A 15 -15.02 -2.02 -13.86
CA ASP A 15 -15.99 -1.62 -14.88
C ASP A 15 -15.33 -1.02 -16.13
N ASN A 16 -14.12 -0.50 -16.00
CA ASN A 16 -13.44 0.22 -17.08
C ASN A 16 -12.01 -0.26 -17.29
N ASP A 17 -11.57 -0.22 -18.54
CA ASP A 17 -10.16 -0.32 -18.86
C ASP A 17 -9.44 0.97 -18.43
N SER A 18 -8.23 0.80 -17.91
CA SER A 18 -7.38 1.90 -17.49
C SER A 18 -6.05 1.84 -18.21
N ASP A 19 -5.72 2.89 -18.97
CA ASP A 19 -4.39 3.04 -19.57
C ASP A 19 -3.27 3.07 -18.51
N LYS A 20 -3.63 3.45 -17.27
CA LYS A 20 -2.72 3.59 -16.13
C LYS A 20 -2.57 2.31 -15.30
N PHE A 21 -3.59 1.45 -15.29
CA PHE A 21 -3.65 0.24 -14.47
C PHE A 21 -3.95 -0.96 -15.34
N GLN A 22 -3.10 -1.25 -16.32
CA GLN A 22 -3.37 -2.26 -17.34
C GLN A 22 -3.29 -3.68 -16.79
N VAL A 23 -2.37 -3.93 -15.86
CA VAL A 23 -2.19 -5.25 -15.24
C VAL A 23 -3.27 -5.47 -14.18
N LEU A 24 -3.49 -4.48 -13.32
CA LEU A 24 -4.48 -4.55 -12.26
C LEU A 24 -5.91 -4.55 -12.77
N SER A 25 -6.25 -3.76 -13.81
CA SER A 25 -7.61 -3.80 -14.39
C SER A 25 -7.91 -5.19 -14.94
N LYS A 26 -6.99 -5.79 -15.72
CA LYS A 26 -7.16 -7.15 -16.26
C LYS A 26 -7.32 -8.18 -15.15
N HIS A 27 -6.49 -8.11 -14.12
CA HIS A 27 -6.60 -9.00 -12.96
C HIS A 27 -7.96 -8.87 -12.28
N ILE A 28 -8.36 -7.64 -11.94
CA ILE A 28 -9.63 -7.36 -11.26
C ILE A 28 -10.81 -7.77 -12.14
N GLN A 29 -10.81 -7.47 -13.44
CA GLN A 29 -11.86 -7.85 -14.40
C GLN A 29 -11.96 -9.36 -14.61
N SER A 30 -10.84 -10.09 -14.52
CA SER A 30 -10.83 -11.55 -14.64
C SER A 30 -11.38 -12.27 -13.40
N MET A 31 -11.54 -11.56 -12.28
CA MET A 31 -12.01 -12.13 -11.03
C MET A 31 -13.46 -12.62 -11.15
N PRO A 32 -13.82 -13.77 -10.55
CA PRO A 32 -15.22 -14.20 -10.43
C PRO A 32 -16.07 -13.15 -9.69
N ASP A 33 -17.33 -12.97 -10.12
CA ASP A 33 -18.23 -11.97 -9.55
C ASP A 33 -18.46 -12.16 -8.05
N ASP A 34 -18.65 -13.41 -7.61
CA ASP A 34 -18.84 -13.76 -6.20
C ASP A 34 -17.62 -13.40 -5.34
N MET A 35 -16.42 -13.61 -5.87
CA MET A 35 -15.17 -13.23 -5.22
C MET A 35 -15.02 -11.71 -5.15
N PHE A 36 -15.33 -11.00 -6.25
CA PHE A 36 -15.26 -9.55 -6.29
C PHE A 36 -16.26 -8.91 -5.32
N GLU A 37 -17.51 -9.38 -5.30
CA GLU A 37 -18.51 -8.95 -4.33
C GLU A 37 -18.09 -9.21 -2.88
N TYR A 38 -17.43 -10.35 -2.62
CA TYR A 38 -16.93 -10.66 -1.29
C TYR A 38 -15.82 -9.70 -0.85
N ILE A 39 -14.92 -9.31 -1.76
CA ILE A 39 -13.91 -8.27 -1.52
C ILE A 39 -14.58 -6.93 -1.17
N LEU A 40 -15.59 -6.51 -1.94
CA LEU A 40 -16.31 -5.26 -1.69
C LEU A 40 -16.95 -5.26 -0.31
N LYS A 41 -17.66 -6.33 0.08
CA LYS A 41 -18.27 -6.47 1.41
C LYS A 41 -17.25 -6.37 2.55
N ARG A 42 -16.06 -6.94 2.37
CA ARG A 42 -14.97 -6.84 3.37
C ARG A 42 -14.45 -5.41 3.48
N LEU A 43 -14.27 -4.72 2.35
CA LEU A 43 -13.85 -3.32 2.34
C LEU A 43 -14.90 -2.39 2.93
N GLU A 44 -16.19 -2.59 2.62
CA GLU A 44 -17.30 -1.87 3.26
C GLU A 44 -17.24 -2.04 4.78
N LYS A 45 -17.05 -3.27 5.26
CA LYS A 45 -16.92 -3.53 6.69
C LYS A 45 -15.71 -2.83 7.30
N GLN A 46 -14.60 -2.80 6.58
CA GLN A 46 -13.40 -2.08 7.00
C GLN A 46 -13.64 -0.57 7.07
N ILE A 47 -14.35 0.02 6.11
CA ILE A 47 -14.75 1.43 6.11
C ILE A 47 -15.61 1.74 7.34
N GLU A 48 -16.60 0.89 7.65
CA GLU A 48 -17.42 1.04 8.86
C GLU A 48 -16.57 1.06 10.13
N ILE A 49 -15.60 0.15 10.26
CA ILE A 49 -14.71 0.06 11.42
C ILE A 49 -13.84 1.31 11.54
N VAL A 50 -13.20 1.73 10.44
CA VAL A 50 -12.33 2.92 10.40
C VAL A 50 -13.11 4.17 10.81
N LYS A 51 -14.33 4.35 10.28
CA LYS A 51 -15.20 5.47 10.65
C LYS A 51 -15.66 5.41 12.10
N LYS A 52 -16.08 4.23 12.57
CA LYS A 52 -16.61 4.05 13.93
C LYS A 52 -15.58 4.41 15.00
N TYR A 53 -14.31 4.11 14.76
CA TYR A 53 -13.23 4.32 15.72
C TYR A 53 -12.34 5.52 15.41
N GLU A 54 -12.71 6.34 14.40
CA GLU A 54 -11.97 7.55 14.01
C GLU A 54 -10.46 7.31 13.89
N ILE A 55 -10.07 6.22 13.21
CA ILE A 55 -8.67 5.80 13.13
C ILE A 55 -7.87 6.87 12.37
N GLU A 56 -6.99 7.57 13.09
CA GLU A 56 -6.16 8.65 12.54
C GLU A 56 -5.00 8.12 11.66
N ILE A 57 -4.52 6.92 11.96
CA ILE A 57 -3.45 6.28 11.21
C ILE A 57 -3.98 5.58 9.96
N ARG A 58 -3.16 5.50 8.91
CA ARG A 58 -3.49 4.74 7.70
C ARG A 58 -3.77 3.28 8.07
N PRO A 59 -5.02 2.78 7.89
CA PRO A 59 -5.34 1.41 8.25
C PRO A 59 -4.66 0.42 7.28
N ALA A 60 -4.19 -0.70 7.82
CA ALA A 60 -3.76 -1.84 7.01
C ALA A 60 -4.97 -2.42 6.28
N ILE A 61 -4.80 -2.81 5.02
CA ILE A 61 -5.87 -3.47 4.26
C ILE A 61 -6.06 -4.89 4.81
N ASP A 62 -7.30 -5.35 4.80
CA ASP A 62 -7.62 -6.73 5.14
C ASP A 62 -6.70 -7.73 4.38
N PRO A 63 -6.08 -8.72 5.07
CA PRO A 63 -5.11 -9.61 4.42
C PRO A 63 -5.68 -10.45 3.29
N PHE A 64 -6.96 -10.84 3.38
CA PHE A 64 -7.65 -11.57 2.32
C PHE A 64 -7.82 -10.66 1.09
N VAL A 65 -8.34 -9.44 1.29
CA VAL A 65 -8.45 -8.45 0.21
C VAL A 65 -7.08 -8.17 -0.42
N SER A 66 -6.03 -8.02 0.39
CA SER A 66 -4.68 -7.76 -0.11
C SER A 66 -4.15 -8.91 -0.98
N SER A 67 -4.44 -10.14 -0.59
CA SER A 67 -4.05 -11.34 -1.34
C SER A 67 -4.77 -11.41 -2.69
N GLU A 68 -6.07 -11.15 -2.71
CA GLU A 68 -6.88 -11.26 -3.92
C GLU A 68 -6.70 -10.08 -4.88
N LEU A 69 -6.35 -8.89 -4.39
CA LEU A 69 -5.87 -7.79 -5.23
C LEU A 69 -4.44 -8.02 -5.77
N GLY A 70 -3.79 -9.12 -5.37
CA GLY A 70 -2.47 -9.49 -5.85
C GLY A 70 -1.32 -8.68 -5.26
N ILE A 71 -1.52 -7.99 -4.13
CA ILE A 71 -0.47 -7.22 -3.43
C ILE A 71 0.70 -8.14 -3.05
N TYR A 72 0.41 -9.29 -2.42
CA TYR A 72 1.45 -10.24 -2.03
C TYR A 72 2.04 -11.03 -3.20
N ARG A 73 1.36 -11.03 -4.36
CA ARG A 73 1.84 -11.68 -5.59
C ARG A 73 2.70 -10.76 -6.43
N ARG A 74 2.81 -9.47 -6.07
CA ARG A 74 3.54 -8.44 -6.81
C ARG A 74 3.15 -8.43 -8.29
N LEU A 75 1.84 -8.38 -8.56
CA LEU A 75 1.30 -8.37 -9.93
C LEU A 75 1.98 -7.30 -10.80
N ASP A 76 2.00 -6.07 -10.29
CA ASP A 76 2.80 -4.97 -10.83
C ASP A 76 3.03 -3.98 -9.69
N ASP A 77 4.28 -3.84 -9.23
CA ASP A 77 4.58 -3.03 -8.05
C ASP A 77 4.26 -1.54 -8.27
N LEU A 78 4.40 -1.03 -9.50
CA LEU A 78 4.15 0.38 -9.83
C LEU A 78 2.66 0.69 -9.79
N GLU A 79 1.85 -0.14 -10.46
CA GLU A 79 0.39 -0.03 -10.44
C GLU A 79 -0.16 -0.25 -9.03
N LEU A 80 0.35 -1.24 -8.29
CA LEU A 80 -0.05 -1.51 -6.90
C LEU A 80 0.31 -0.34 -5.99
N GLY A 81 1.52 0.21 -6.15
CA GLY A 81 1.95 1.39 -5.42
C GLY A 81 1.02 2.57 -5.60
N GLU A 82 0.64 2.85 -6.85
CA GLU A 82 -0.27 3.93 -7.19
C GLU A 82 -1.72 3.67 -6.75
N LEU A 83 -2.20 2.42 -6.85
CA LEU A 83 -3.51 2.01 -6.34
C LEU A 83 -3.60 2.34 -4.83
N LEU A 84 -2.52 2.02 -4.12
CA LEU A 84 -2.37 2.19 -2.68
C LEU A 84 -1.94 3.61 -2.27
N ASP A 85 -1.85 4.56 -3.20
CA ASP A 85 -1.39 5.93 -2.91
C ASP A 85 0.00 5.98 -2.22
N TYR A 86 0.90 5.04 -2.53
CA TYR A 86 2.29 5.13 -2.10
C TYR A 86 3.08 6.11 -2.97
N PRO A 87 4.09 6.81 -2.41
CA PRO A 87 4.90 7.73 -3.20
C PRO A 87 5.67 6.99 -4.28
N LYS A 88 5.62 7.53 -5.51
CA LYS A 88 6.33 6.98 -6.66
C LYS A 88 7.79 6.63 -6.36
N CYS A 89 8.54 7.53 -5.71
CA CYS A 89 9.94 7.29 -5.36
C CYS A 89 10.17 6.10 -4.43
N CYS A 90 9.22 5.80 -3.54
CA CYS A 90 9.31 4.65 -2.63
C CYS A 90 8.92 3.36 -3.34
N VAL A 91 7.93 3.42 -4.23
CA VAL A 91 7.52 2.27 -5.05
C VAL A 91 8.62 1.90 -6.06
N GLU A 92 9.23 2.88 -6.71
CA GLU A 92 10.40 2.70 -7.58
C GLU A 92 11.56 2.09 -6.79
N SER A 93 11.89 2.64 -5.61
CA SER A 93 12.91 2.05 -4.74
C SER A 93 12.60 0.60 -4.37
N PHE A 94 11.36 0.28 -3.98
CA PHE A 94 10.94 -1.08 -3.65
C PHE A 94 11.06 -2.03 -4.86
N SER A 95 10.57 -1.61 -6.03
CA SER A 95 10.51 -2.42 -7.25
C SER A 95 11.90 -2.66 -7.85
N GLU A 96 12.70 -1.62 -8.00
CA GLU A 96 14.00 -1.68 -8.69
C GLU A 96 15.10 -2.33 -7.85
N THR A 97 15.08 -2.11 -6.53
CA THR A 97 16.15 -2.59 -5.65
C THR A 97 15.73 -3.77 -4.78
N ALA A 98 14.50 -4.27 -4.94
CA ALA A 98 13.94 -5.34 -4.12
C ALA A 98 14.15 -5.04 -2.61
N ARG A 99 13.91 -3.80 -2.22
CA ARG A 99 14.25 -3.31 -0.88
C ARG A 99 13.24 -3.79 0.15
N TYR A 100 13.55 -4.93 0.77
CA TYR A 100 12.72 -5.56 1.82
C TYR A 100 13.16 -5.20 3.25
N GLY A 101 14.25 -4.43 3.39
CA GLY A 101 14.87 -4.08 4.68
C GLY A 101 15.48 -2.67 4.69
N ILE A 102 15.88 -2.20 5.88
CA ILE A 102 16.87 -1.12 6.00
C ILE A 102 18.11 -1.56 5.23
N ASP A 103 18.63 -0.68 4.37
CA ASP A 103 19.89 -0.92 3.67
C ASP A 103 20.98 0.09 4.09
N SER A 104 22.15 0.00 3.45
CA SER A 104 23.30 0.85 3.78
C SER A 104 23.01 2.34 3.63
N GLU A 105 22.10 2.74 2.74
CA GLU A 105 21.74 4.15 2.58
C GLU A 105 20.91 4.64 3.77
N HIS A 106 19.94 3.84 4.22
CA HIS A 106 19.19 4.14 5.45
C HIS A 106 20.10 4.18 6.69
N LEU A 107 21.08 3.27 6.79
CA LEU A 107 22.02 3.27 7.91
C LEU A 107 22.88 4.54 7.93
N LYS A 108 23.36 5.00 6.77
CA LYS A 108 24.07 6.29 6.66
C LYS A 108 23.17 7.46 7.05
N GLU A 109 21.90 7.44 6.69
CA GLU A 109 20.96 8.48 7.11
C GLU A 109 20.83 8.50 8.63
N ILE A 110 20.70 7.33 9.27
CA ILE A 110 20.64 7.19 10.73
C ILE A 110 21.95 7.66 11.40
N GLU A 111 23.11 7.32 10.86
CA GLU A 111 24.42 7.74 11.39
C GLU A 111 24.58 9.27 11.42
N ASN A 112 23.89 9.99 10.53
CA ASN A 112 23.92 11.45 10.44
C ASN A 112 22.78 12.13 11.20
N MET A 113 21.91 11.38 11.88
CA MET A 113 20.86 11.95 12.72
C MET A 113 21.41 12.26 14.12
N GLU A 114 21.09 13.45 14.61
CA GLU A 114 21.27 13.80 16.01
C GLU A 114 20.05 13.30 16.80
N PHE A 115 20.28 12.42 17.76
CA PHE A 115 19.25 11.90 18.67
C PHE A 115 19.43 12.59 20.02
N ASP A 116 18.40 13.32 20.48
CA ASP A 116 18.33 13.78 21.87
C ASP A 116 18.24 12.56 22.81
N GLU A 117 18.69 12.68 24.07
CA GLU A 117 18.73 11.56 25.05
C GLU A 117 17.36 10.89 25.28
N ASP A 118 16.26 11.55 24.92
CA ASP A 118 14.88 11.07 24.99
C ASP A 118 14.34 10.50 23.65
N THR A 119 15.18 10.30 22.64
CA THR A 119 14.71 9.95 21.29
C THR A 119 14.40 8.46 21.14
N TYR A 120 13.16 8.20 20.69
CA TYR A 120 12.49 6.91 20.64
C TYR A 120 12.96 5.98 19.51
N ALA A 121 12.65 4.69 19.69
CA ALA A 121 12.94 3.58 18.79
C ALA A 121 12.39 3.75 17.36
N VAL A 122 13.17 3.31 16.37
CA VAL A 122 12.73 3.17 14.97
C VAL A 122 11.78 1.98 14.87
N ILE A 123 10.48 2.24 14.72
CA ILE A 123 9.47 1.21 14.48
C ILE A 123 9.36 0.99 12.97
N LEU A 124 9.76 -0.20 12.51
CA LEU A 124 9.61 -0.60 11.11
C LEU A 124 8.45 -1.58 10.96
N PRO A 125 7.31 -1.17 10.39
CA PRO A 125 6.28 -2.12 10.03
C PRO A 125 6.78 -3.01 8.88
N SER A 126 6.52 -4.32 8.99
CA SER A 126 6.79 -5.27 7.92
C SER A 126 5.94 -4.94 6.68
N GLY A 127 6.58 -4.78 5.53
CA GLY A 127 5.91 -4.75 4.22
C GLY A 127 6.39 -3.68 3.26
N PHE A 128 6.51 -2.43 3.72
CA PHE A 128 6.93 -1.30 2.88
C PHE A 128 7.94 -0.45 3.64
N ILE A 129 9.11 -0.26 3.04
CA ILE A 129 10.18 0.57 3.59
C ILE A 129 10.32 1.78 2.69
N PRO A 130 10.29 3.01 3.25
CA PRO A 130 10.40 4.22 2.46
C PRO A 130 11.72 4.25 1.68
N CYS A 131 11.82 5.07 0.64
CA CYS A 131 13.09 5.22 -0.07
C CYS A 131 14.21 5.85 0.79
N SER A 132 13.84 6.48 1.92
CA SER A 132 14.68 7.19 2.89
C SER A 132 13.94 7.25 4.23
N ILE A 133 14.65 7.20 5.37
CA ILE A 133 14.05 7.42 6.70
C ILE A 133 13.45 8.84 6.83
N ASN A 134 13.95 9.78 6.00
CA ASN A 134 13.52 11.17 5.98
C ASN A 134 12.46 11.45 4.90
N CYS A 135 11.93 10.42 4.24
CA CYS A 135 10.94 10.59 3.18
C CYS A 135 9.62 11.16 3.73
N LYS A 136 9.45 12.48 3.61
CA LYS A 136 8.23 13.19 4.06
C LYS A 136 6.95 12.80 3.31
N LYS A 137 7.08 12.05 2.22
CA LYS A 137 5.95 11.62 1.39
C LYS A 137 5.46 10.22 1.77
N ALA A 138 6.28 9.44 2.48
CA ALA A 138 6.01 8.04 2.81
C ALA A 138 4.82 7.87 3.78
#